data_AF-A0A8T4SBP1-F1
#
_entry.id   AF-A0A8T4SBP1-F1
#
_cell.length_a   1.000
_cell.length_b   1.000
_cell.length_c   1.000
_cell.angle_alpha   90.00
_cell.angle_beta   90.00
_cell.angle_gamma   90.00
#
_symmetry.space_group_name_H-M   'P 1'
#
loop_
_entity.id
_entity.type
_entity.pdbx_description
1 polymer ?
#
loop_
_entity_poly.entity_id
_entity_poly.type
_entity_poly.pdbx_seq_one_letter_code
_entity_poly.pdbx_strand_id
1 'polypeptide(L)' 'KYPKSEVKYTKAGFEPLTETIIRNDKIGIIVWTDKPLGVVIHQKEAAESYDKFFQLMWKTATH' A
#
# COMPACT_ATOMS: atom_id res chain seq x y z
N LYS A 1 -18.85 -4.25 -5.27
CA LYS A 1 -17.92 -5.41 -5.40
C LYS A 1 -17.04 -5.15 -6.63
N TYR A 2 -15.71 -5.20 -6.47
CA TYR A 2 -14.76 -5.03 -7.58
C TYR A 2 -14.37 -6.43 -8.09
N PRO A 3 -14.96 -6.92 -9.20
CA PRO A 3 -14.80 -8.32 -9.60
C PRO A 3 -13.40 -8.67 -10.13
N LYS A 4 -12.51 -7.69 -10.32
CA LYS A 4 -11.15 -7.86 -10.82
C LYS A 4 -10.05 -7.55 -9.80
N SER A 5 -10.41 -7.24 -8.55
CA SER A 5 -9.41 -6.95 -7.52
C SER A 5 -8.98 -8.24 -6.82
N GLU A 6 -7.67 -8.45 -6.73
CA GLU A 6 -7.07 -9.48 -5.90
C GLU A 6 -6.79 -8.91 -4.50
N VAL A 7 -6.97 -9.72 -3.46
CA VAL A 7 -6.68 -9.37 -2.08
C VAL A 7 -5.92 -10.52 -1.44
N LYS A 8 -4.89 -10.20 -0.67
CA LYS A 8 -4.11 -11.17 0.12
C LYS A 8 -3.90 -10.63 1.52
N TYR A 9 -3.77 -11.55 2.48
CA TYR A 9 -3.55 -11.25 3.88
C TYR A 9 -2.21 -11.84 4.34
N THR A 10 -1.48 -11.10 5.16
CA THR A 10 -0.30 -11.61 5.84
C THR A 10 -0.71 -12.38 7.09
N LYS A 11 0.01 -13.44 7.46
CA LYS A 11 -0.23 -14.20 8.70
C LYS A 11 0.11 -13.43 9.98
N ALA A 12 0.88 -12.35 9.85
CA ALA A 12 1.12 -11.42 10.94
C ALA A 12 -0.20 -10.70 11.23
N GLY A 13 -0.81 -10.98 12.39
CA GLY A 13 -2.09 -10.40 12.84
C GLY A 13 -1.95 -8.93 13.24
N PHE A 14 -1.39 -8.11 12.35
CA PHE A 14 -1.23 -6.69 12.52
C PHE A 14 -2.10 -5.98 11.49
N GLU A 15 -3.06 -5.19 11.96
CA GLU A 15 -3.77 -4.24 11.11
C GLU A 15 -2.99 -2.92 11.12
N PRO A 16 -2.28 -2.57 10.03
CA PRO A 16 -1.56 -1.31 9.98
C PRO A 16 -2.56 -0.16 9.96
N LEU A 17 -2.37 0.81 10.86
CA LEU A 17 -3.04 2.12 10.77
C LEU A 17 -2.60 2.92 9.55
N THR A 18 -1.56 2.46 8.84
CA THR A 18 -1.02 3.11 7.64
C THR A 18 -1.49 2.38 6.39
N GLU A 19 -2.14 3.12 5.50
CA GLU A 19 -2.50 2.69 4.16
C GLU A 19 -1.55 3.33 3.14
N THR A 20 -1.01 2.50 2.23
CA THR A 20 -0.15 2.98 1.13
C THR A 20 -0.81 2.66 -0.19
N ILE A 21 -1.00 3.68 -1.02
CA ILE A 21 -1.64 3.61 -2.33
C ILE A 21 -0.60 3.99 -3.38
N ILE A 22 -0.32 3.09 -4.31
CA ILE A 22 0.65 3.33 -5.39
C ILE A 22 -0.13 3.44 -6.70
N ARG A 23 0.04 4.55 -7.43
CA ARG A 23 -0.64 4.79 -8.71
C ARG A 23 0.26 5.56 -9.67
N ASN A 24 0.69 4.90 -10.75
CA ASN A 24 1.59 5.45 -11.76
C ASN A 24 2.86 6.04 -11.11
N ASP A 25 3.05 7.36 -11.19
CA ASP A 25 4.19 8.11 -10.69
C ASP A 25 3.95 8.74 -9.30
N LYS A 26 2.92 8.27 -8.58
CA LYS A 26 2.48 8.82 -7.29
C LYS A 26 2.32 7.76 -6.22
N ILE A 27 2.60 8.17 -4.99
CA ILE A 27 2.34 7.41 -3.77
C ILE A 27 1.45 8.26 -2.88
N GLY A 28 0.38 7.68 -2.36
CA GLY A 28 -0.39 8.20 -1.24
C GLY A 28 -0.08 7.38 0.01
N ILE A 29 0.24 8.04 1.11
CA ILE A 29 0.36 7.42 2.44
C ILE A 29 -0.68 8.08 3.33
N ILE A 30 -1.56 7.27 3.91
CA ILE A 30 -2.59 7.72 4.84
C ILE A 30 -2.32 7.04 6.17
N VAL A 31 -2.18 7.82 7.24
CA VAL A 31 -2.08 7.31 8.60
C VAL A 31 -3.39 7.63 9.32
N TRP A 32 -4.17 6.59 9.57
CA TRP A 32 -5.46 6.66 10.24
C TRP A 32 -5.25 6.77 11.75
N THR A 33 -5.38 7.99 12.26
CA THR A 33 -5.44 8.31 13.69
C THR A 33 -6.67 9.18 13.94
N ASP A 34 -6.90 9.62 15.19
CA ASP A 34 -7.99 10.55 15.53
C ASP A 34 -7.99 11.82 14.66
N LYS A 35 -6.82 12.25 14.18
CA LYS A 35 -6.66 13.28 13.15
C LYS A 35 -5.86 12.68 12.00
N PRO A 36 -6.51 12.21 10.92
CA PRO A 36 -5.81 11.50 9.86
C PRO A 36 -4.78 12.39 9.18
N LEU A 37 -3.62 11.81 8.87
CA LEU A 37 -2.54 12.45 8.14
C LEU A 37 -2.41 11.81 6.76
N GLY A 38 -2.42 12.63 5.72
CA GLY A 38 -2.18 12.20 4.34
C GLY A 38 -0.91 12.84 3.78
N VAL A 39 -0.08 12.05 3.11
CA VAL A 39 1.08 12.51 2.35
C VAL A 39 0.95 12.01 0.92
N VAL A 40 1.07 12.92 -0.05
CA VAL A 40 1.15 12.57 -1.47
C VAL A 40 2.55 12.88 -1.96
N ILE A 41 3.22 11.87 -2.48
CA ILE A 41 4.54 11.96 -3.08
C ILE A 41 4.37 11.81 -4.58
N HIS A 42 4.77 12.81 -5.36
CA HIS A 42 4.79 12.76 -6.81
C HIS A 42 6.23 12.67 -7.29
N GLN A 43 6.70 11.43 -7.44
CA GLN A 43 8.04 11.13 -7.94
C GLN A 43 8.05 9.70 -8.48
N LYS A 44 8.49 9.54 -9.73
CA LYS A 44 8.43 8.27 -10.45
C LYS A 44 9.32 7.20 -9.81
N GLU A 45 10.55 7.57 -9.46
CA GLU A 45 11.55 6.64 -8.91
C GLU A 45 11.09 6.07 -7.56
N ALA A 46 10.48 6.90 -6.71
CA ALA A 46 9.87 6.49 -5.46
C ALA A 46 8.69 5.57 -5.72
N ALA A 47 7.77 5.92 -6.62
CA ALA A 47 6.62 5.08 -6.95
C ALA A 47 7.05 3.68 -7.43
N GLU A 48 8.08 3.60 -8.28
CA GLU A 48 8.67 2.33 -8.72
C GLU A 48 9.33 1.56 -7.57
N SER A 49 10.01 2.24 -6.66
CA SER A 49 10.61 1.61 -5.48
C SER A 49 9.55 1.03 -4.54
N TYR A 50 8.47 1.78 -4.30
CA TYR A 50 7.34 1.33 -3.47
C TYR A 50 6.57 0.18 -4.12
N ASP A 51 6.40 0.18 -5.44
CA ASP A 51 5.79 -0.95 -6.16
C ASP A 51 6.62 -2.23 -5.99
N LYS A 52 7.94 -2.16 -6.17
CA LYS A 52 8.84 -3.30 -5.93
C LYS A 52 8.73 -3.82 -4.49
N PHE A 53 8.65 -2.92 -3.52
CA PHE A 53 8.46 -3.28 -2.11
C PHE A 53 7.10 -3.97 -1.89
N PHE A 54 6.01 -3.44 -2.46
CA PHE A 54 4.70 -4.08 -2.43
C PHE A 54 4.74 -5.48 -3.05
N GLN A 55 5.38 -5.67 -4.21
CA GLN A 55 5.51 -6.97 -4.85
C GLN A 55 6.28 -7.99 -4.00
N LEU A 56 7.30 -7.55 -3.25
CA LEU A 56 8.01 -8.42 -2.30
C LEU A 56 7.07 -8.89 -1.19
N MET A 57 6.28 -7.99 -0.60
CA MET A 57 5.27 -8.34 0.40
C MET A 57 4.19 -9.27 -0.20
N TRP A 58 3.70 -8.95 -1.39
CA TRP A 58 2.65 -9.68 -2.10
C TRP A 58 2.99 -11.15 -2.39
N LYS A 59 4.28 -11.45 -2.62
CA LYS A 59 4.78 -12.81 -2.81
C LYS A 59 4.74 -13.65 -1.52
N THR A 60 4.81 -13.00 -0.36
CA THR A 60 4.80 -13.67 0.96
C THR A 60 3.41 -13.72 1.60
N ALA A 61 2.47 -12.92 1.11
CA ALA A 61 1.09 -12.91 1.58
C ALA A 61 0.31 -14.13 1.06
N THR A 62 -0.60 -14.64 1.87
CA THR A 62 -1.48 -15.77 1.56
C THR A 62 -2.90 -15.28 1.21
N HIS A 63 -3.66 -16.09 0.48
CA HIS A 63 -5.07 -15.80 0.18
C HIS A 63 -5.91 -15.84 1.45
#